data_AF-W4VHA8-F1
#
_entry.id   AF-W4VHA8-F1
#
_cell.length_a   1.000
_cell.length_b   1.000
_cell.length_c   1.000
_cell.angle_alpha   90.00
_cell.angle_beta   90.00
_cell.angle_gamma   90.00
#
_symmetry.space_group_name_H-M   'P 1'
#
loop_
_entity.id
_entity.type
_entity.pdbx_description
1 polymer ?
#
loop_
_entity_poly.entity_id
_entity_poly.type
_entity_poly.pdbx_seq_one_letter_code
_entity_poly.pdbx_strand_id
1 'polypeptide(L)'
;MLEIRPYQFWFVTGSQHLYGEGPLTEVANNSKEVVSGLNKEGNLPFGVEFKEVLTTSQDIHRLMQQANADENCAGVITWMHTFSPAKMWIAGLKTLQKPLLHLHTQFNRDIPWASIDMDFMNLNQAAHGDREYGFIGTRMDVSRKVVVGHWQNRNVTAKVSDWMKTAVAVQKGIISALPVLVIICVMSL
;
A
#
# COMPACT_ATOMS: atom_id res chain seq x y z
N MET A 1 28.29 -12.02 -1.86
CA MET A 1 26.81 -12.10 -1.73
C MET A 1 26.26 -10.76 -2.21
N LEU A 2 25.24 -10.71 -3.07
CA LEU A 2 24.69 -9.43 -3.54
C LEU A 2 23.99 -8.71 -2.38
N GLU A 3 24.45 -7.53 -2.00
CA GLU A 3 23.82 -6.73 -0.96
C GLU A 3 22.47 -6.20 -1.47
N ILE A 4 21.39 -6.52 -0.74
CA ILE A 4 20.07 -5.98 -1.01
C ILE A 4 19.96 -4.69 -0.20
N ARG A 5 19.71 -3.56 -0.87
CA ARG A 5 19.39 -2.28 -0.20
C ARG A 5 18.27 -2.50 0.82
N PRO A 6 18.26 -1.75 1.94
CA PRO A 6 17.23 -1.87 2.98
C PRO A 6 15.91 -1.26 2.50
N TYR A 7 15.25 -1.93 1.55
CA TYR A 7 13.98 -1.50 0.99
C TYR A 7 12.87 -1.53 2.05
N GLN A 8 11.96 -0.59 1.91
CA GLN A 8 10.82 -0.37 2.78
C GLN A 8 9.55 -0.23 1.92
N PHE A 9 8.42 -0.64 2.47
CA PHE A 9 7.12 -0.46 1.86
C PHE A 9 6.28 0.51 2.68
N TRP A 10 5.73 1.53 2.03
CA TRP A 10 4.95 2.54 2.73
C TRP A 10 3.50 2.11 2.82
N PHE A 11 2.94 2.08 4.02
CA PHE A 11 1.54 1.83 4.26
C PHE A 11 0.82 3.14 4.52
N VAL A 12 -0.16 3.44 3.67
CA VAL A 12 -0.97 4.66 3.77
C VAL A 12 -2.44 4.31 3.87
N THR A 13 -3.15 5.06 4.71
CA THR A 13 -4.54 4.78 5.00
C THR A 13 -5.42 5.92 4.51
N GLY A 14 -6.43 5.60 3.70
CA GLY A 14 -7.37 6.59 3.20
C GLY A 14 -8.50 6.86 4.19
N SER A 15 -8.82 8.14 4.36
CA SER A 15 -10.01 8.61 5.06
C SER A 15 -10.49 9.96 4.51
N GLN A 16 -11.32 10.69 5.26
CA GLN A 16 -11.71 12.08 4.99
C GLN A 16 -11.90 12.86 6.30
N HIS A 17 -11.73 14.18 6.24
CA HIS A 17 -11.83 15.08 7.39
C HIS A 17 -13.24 15.14 8.01
N LEU A 18 -14.27 14.78 7.26
CA LEU A 18 -15.67 14.81 7.71
C LEU A 18 -15.97 13.86 8.89
N TYR A 19 -15.10 12.89 9.18
CA TYR A 19 -15.28 12.00 10.34
C TYR A 19 -14.83 12.60 11.67
N GLY A 20 -14.13 13.74 11.67
CA GLY A 20 -13.61 14.37 12.89
C GLY A 20 -12.37 13.70 13.48
N GLU A 21 -11.74 14.36 14.46
CA GLU A 21 -10.43 13.96 14.98
C GLU A 21 -10.43 12.63 15.74
N GLY A 22 -11.51 12.33 16.48
CA GLY A 22 -11.64 11.08 17.25
C GLY A 22 -11.54 9.85 16.33
N PRO A 23 -12.46 9.67 15.37
CA PRO A 23 -12.39 8.58 14.41
C PRO A 23 -11.09 8.55 13.59
N LEU A 24 -10.53 9.71 13.21
CA LEU A 24 -9.24 9.73 12.50
C LEU A 24 -8.08 9.23 13.36
N THR A 25 -8.10 9.51 14.66
CA THR A 25 -7.13 8.96 15.62
C THR A 25 -7.25 7.45 15.73
N GLU A 26 -8.48 6.94 15.76
CA GLU A 26 -8.74 5.50 15.79
C GLU A 26 -8.29 4.80 14.50
N VAL A 27 -8.58 5.38 13.32
CA VAL A 27 -8.05 4.90 12.04
C VAL A 27 -6.52 4.83 12.07
N ALA A 28 -5.85 5.86 12.59
CA ALA A 28 -4.39 5.86 12.69
C ALA A 28 -3.88 4.75 13.64
N ASN A 29 -4.55 4.51 14.75
CA ASN A 29 -4.20 3.45 15.69
C ASN A 29 -4.39 2.06 15.08
N ASN A 30 -5.53 1.81 14.44
CA ASN A 30 -5.81 0.56 13.73
C ASN A 30 -4.78 0.30 12.64
N SER A 31 -4.38 1.35 11.89
CA SER A 31 -3.36 1.24 10.84
C SER A 31 -1.99 0.88 11.39
N LYS A 32 -1.59 1.46 12.52
CA LYS A 32 -0.33 1.10 13.21
C LYS A 32 -0.36 -0.34 13.70
N GLU A 33 -1.50 -0.82 14.22
CA GLU A 33 -1.66 -2.21 14.66
C GLU A 33 -1.58 -3.19 13.49
N VAL A 34 -2.28 -2.90 12.38
CA VAL A 34 -2.19 -3.69 11.14
C VAL A 34 -0.74 -3.77 10.66
N VAL A 35 -0.03 -2.64 10.59
CA VAL A 35 1.38 -2.62 10.16
C VAL A 35 2.29 -3.38 11.13
N SER A 36 2.09 -3.21 12.44
CA SER A 36 2.82 -3.94 13.49
C SER A 36 2.64 -5.45 13.34
N GLY A 37 1.39 -5.90 13.14
CA GLY A 37 1.09 -7.31 12.94
C GLY A 37 1.60 -7.86 11.61
N LEU A 38 1.51 -7.10 10.52
CA LEU A 38 2.12 -7.46 9.23
C LEU A 38 3.64 -7.66 9.35
N ASN A 39 4.34 -6.77 10.06
CA ASN A 39 5.78 -6.87 10.27
C ASN A 39 6.18 -8.04 11.19
N LYS A 40 5.41 -8.30 12.25
CA LYS A 40 5.74 -9.35 13.24
C LYS A 40 5.34 -10.75 12.81
N GLU A 41 4.14 -10.88 12.24
CA GLU A 41 3.47 -12.16 12.01
C GLU A 41 3.33 -12.49 10.52
N GLY A 42 3.43 -11.48 9.64
CA GLY A 42 3.23 -11.65 8.20
C GLY A 42 4.36 -12.39 7.47
N ASN A 43 5.50 -12.64 8.13
CA ASN A 43 6.70 -13.23 7.53
C ASN A 43 7.09 -12.51 6.23
N LEU A 44 7.05 -11.16 6.28
CA LEU A 44 7.30 -10.33 5.11
C LEU A 44 8.81 -10.21 4.85
N PRO A 45 9.24 -10.24 3.57
CA PRO A 45 10.66 -10.15 3.22
C PRO A 45 11.26 -8.75 3.44
N PHE A 46 10.43 -7.72 3.59
CA PHE A 46 10.82 -6.33 3.80
C PHE A 46 9.89 -5.67 4.81
N GLY A 47 10.38 -4.63 5.49
CA GLY A 47 9.60 -3.88 6.47
C GLY A 47 8.51 -3.01 5.84
N VAL A 48 7.39 -2.90 6.53
CA VAL A 48 6.28 -2.00 6.23
C VAL A 48 6.30 -0.84 7.22
N GLU A 49 6.24 0.39 6.73
CA GLU A 49 6.20 1.60 7.56
C GLU A 49 4.84 2.30 7.38
N PHE A 50 4.10 2.49 8.48
CA PHE A 50 2.92 3.35 8.47
C PHE A 50 3.36 4.81 8.31
N LYS A 51 2.84 5.51 7.30
CA LYS A 51 3.16 6.93 7.08
C LYS A 51 2.13 7.84 7.74
N GLU A 52 0.92 7.86 7.21
CA GLU A 52 -0.13 8.77 7.67
C GLU A 52 -1.53 8.32 7.22
N VAL A 53 -2.53 8.90 7.87
CA VAL A 53 -3.93 8.87 7.41
C VAL A 53 -4.15 10.05 6.47
N LEU A 54 -4.43 9.75 5.21
CA LEU A 54 -4.58 10.75 4.16
C LEU A 54 -6.05 11.15 4.01
N THR A 55 -6.32 12.45 4.17
CA THR A 55 -7.70 13.00 4.13
C THR A 55 -7.90 14.13 3.13
N THR A 56 -6.83 14.62 2.49
CA THR A 56 -6.87 15.69 1.49
C THR A 56 -6.11 15.29 0.22
N SER A 57 -6.51 15.87 -0.92
CA SER A 57 -5.83 15.61 -2.19
C SER A 57 -4.38 16.08 -2.20
N GLN A 58 -4.09 17.20 -1.51
CA GLN A 58 -2.76 17.79 -1.40
C GLN A 58 -1.82 16.88 -0.63
N ASP A 59 -2.27 16.30 0.48
CA ASP A 59 -1.45 15.40 1.30
C ASP A 59 -1.19 14.08 0.56
N ILE A 60 -2.22 13.52 -0.09
CA ILE A 60 -2.06 12.33 -0.95
C ILE A 60 -1.01 12.61 -2.03
N HIS A 61 -1.13 13.73 -2.75
CA HIS A 61 -0.19 14.07 -3.82
C HIS A 61 1.24 14.24 -3.29
N ARG A 62 1.41 14.96 -2.17
CA ARG A 62 2.70 15.20 -1.53
C ARG A 62 3.37 13.90 -1.09
N LEU A 63 2.63 13.00 -0.45
CA LEU A 63 3.19 11.73 0.00
C LEU A 63 3.61 10.86 -1.19
N MET A 64 2.84 10.82 -2.28
CA MET A 64 3.24 10.04 -3.47
C MET A 64 4.51 10.62 -4.12
N GLN A 65 4.70 11.95 -4.10
CA GLN A 65 5.95 12.57 -4.52
C GLN A 65 7.12 12.22 -3.59
N GLN A 66 6.91 12.19 -2.28
CA GLN A 66 7.92 11.75 -1.31
C GLN A 66 8.29 10.28 -1.52
N ALA A 67 7.30 9.41 -1.76
CA ALA A 67 7.51 8.00 -2.06
C ALA A 67 8.37 7.81 -3.32
N ASN A 68 8.15 8.63 -4.36
CA ASN A 68 8.98 8.61 -5.56
C ASN A 68 10.43 9.04 -5.30
N ALA A 69 10.63 10.06 -4.47
CA ALA A 69 11.94 10.63 -4.16
C ALA A 69 12.78 9.75 -3.21
N ASP A 70 12.16 8.88 -2.43
CA ASP A 70 12.85 7.97 -1.52
C ASP A 70 13.39 6.74 -2.27
N GLU A 71 14.72 6.59 -2.30
CA GLU A 71 15.41 5.45 -2.92
C GLU A 71 15.15 4.12 -2.19
N ASN A 72 14.80 4.17 -0.90
CA ASN A 72 14.49 2.99 -0.10
C ASN A 72 13.02 2.61 -0.18
N CYS A 73 12.12 3.50 -0.62
CA CYS A 73 10.72 3.16 -0.85
C CYS A 73 10.59 2.27 -2.10
N ALA A 74 10.27 1.00 -1.89
CA ALA A 74 10.14 0.01 -2.95
C ALA A 74 8.71 -0.12 -3.51
N GLY A 75 7.71 0.41 -2.80
CA GLY A 75 6.31 0.35 -3.17
C GLY A 75 5.41 0.94 -2.10
N VAL A 76 4.17 1.23 -2.50
CA VAL A 76 3.14 1.79 -1.63
C VAL A 76 1.99 0.80 -1.49
N ILE A 77 1.56 0.57 -0.25
CA ILE A 77 0.41 -0.22 0.14
C ILE A 77 -0.68 0.76 0.58
N THR A 78 -1.82 0.73 -0.09
CA THR A 78 -2.98 1.58 0.23
C THR A 78 -4.12 0.74 0.79
N TRP A 79 -4.77 1.27 1.82
CA TRP A 79 -5.99 0.70 2.41
C TRP A 79 -6.97 1.82 2.75
N MET A 80 -8.20 1.77 2.25
CA MET A 80 -9.22 2.76 2.60
C MET A 80 -9.98 2.25 3.82
N HIS A 81 -9.51 2.58 5.02
CA HIS A 81 -10.14 2.13 6.28
C HIS A 81 -11.58 2.66 6.38
N THR A 82 -11.76 3.93 6.03
CA THR A 82 -13.06 4.58 5.89
C THR A 82 -13.32 4.92 4.41
N PHE A 83 -14.48 5.50 4.11
CA PHE A 83 -14.72 6.04 2.78
C PHE A 83 -13.84 7.28 2.55
N SER A 84 -12.96 7.20 1.54
CA SER A 84 -12.02 8.25 1.14
C SER A 84 -12.31 8.65 -0.32
N PRO A 85 -13.02 9.77 -0.56
CA PRO A 85 -13.49 10.16 -1.88
C PRO A 85 -12.42 10.04 -2.96
N ALA A 86 -12.66 9.18 -3.95
CA ALA A 86 -11.62 8.70 -4.85
C ALA A 86 -11.05 9.81 -5.77
N LYS A 87 -11.80 10.91 -5.97
CA LYS A 87 -11.31 12.09 -6.69
C LYS A 87 -10.07 12.72 -6.04
N MET A 88 -9.93 12.64 -4.72
CA MET A 88 -8.76 13.19 -4.01
C MET A 88 -7.46 12.47 -4.38
N TRP A 89 -7.56 11.19 -4.75
CA TRP A 89 -6.43 10.33 -5.08
C TRP A 89 -5.87 10.56 -6.49
N ILE A 90 -6.62 11.23 -7.37
CA ILE A 90 -6.25 11.37 -8.80
C ILE A 90 -4.85 11.96 -8.98
N ALA A 91 -4.55 13.07 -8.30
CA ALA A 91 -3.26 13.74 -8.46
C ALA A 91 -2.10 12.85 -7.98
N GLY A 92 -2.22 12.24 -6.80
CA GLY A 92 -1.19 11.36 -6.25
C GLY A 92 -1.00 10.07 -7.04
N LEU A 93 -2.09 9.42 -7.47
CA LEU A 93 -2.01 8.21 -8.30
C LEU A 93 -1.39 8.49 -9.67
N LYS A 94 -1.68 9.66 -10.25
CA LYS A 94 -1.09 10.07 -11.54
C LYS A 94 0.41 10.29 -11.45
N THR A 95 0.93 10.75 -10.30
CA THR A 95 2.36 11.03 -10.13
C THR A 95 3.15 9.86 -9.58
N LEU A 96 2.51 8.88 -8.94
CA LEU A 96 3.17 7.72 -8.35
C LEU A 96 3.92 6.89 -9.41
N GLN A 97 5.22 6.71 -9.19
CA GLN A 97 6.14 5.92 -10.03
C GLN A 97 6.57 4.61 -9.34
N LYS A 98 6.22 4.44 -8.07
CA LYS A 98 6.49 3.22 -7.30
C LYS A 98 5.36 2.19 -7.50
N PRO A 99 5.66 0.88 -7.45
CA PRO A 99 4.64 -0.16 -7.48
C PRO A 99 3.55 0.06 -6.41
N LEU A 100 2.29 -0.12 -6.79
CA LEU A 100 1.13 0.06 -5.92
C LEU A 100 0.46 -1.29 -5.59
N LEU A 101 0.19 -1.51 -4.31
CA LEU A 101 -0.70 -2.58 -3.83
C LEU A 101 -1.90 -1.95 -3.12
N HIS A 102 -3.08 -2.32 -3.56
CA HIS A 102 -4.34 -2.04 -2.89
C HIS A 102 -4.69 -3.23 -2.00
N LEU A 103 -4.59 -3.04 -0.68
CA LEU A 103 -4.96 -4.04 0.32
C LEU A 103 -6.41 -3.82 0.75
N HIS A 104 -7.31 -4.61 0.20
CA HIS A 104 -8.72 -4.60 0.60
C HIS A 104 -8.91 -5.51 1.82
N THR A 105 -8.74 -4.92 3.00
CA THR A 105 -8.83 -5.58 4.31
C THR A 105 -9.82 -4.84 5.22
N GLN A 106 -10.09 -5.41 6.39
CA GLN A 106 -10.82 -4.78 7.47
C GLN A 106 -10.06 -5.00 8.79
N PHE A 107 -10.16 -4.06 9.73
CA PHE A 107 -9.47 -4.16 11.01
C PHE A 107 -9.94 -5.40 11.80
N ASN A 108 -11.25 -5.46 12.09
CA ASN A 108 -11.88 -6.61 12.73
C ASN A 108 -12.06 -7.76 11.74
N ARG A 109 -11.90 -9.00 12.21
CA ARG A 109 -12.17 -10.21 11.42
C ARG A 109 -13.68 -10.47 11.27
N ASP A 110 -14.39 -10.40 12.40
CA ASP A 110 -15.82 -10.71 12.49
C ASP A 110 -16.62 -9.45 12.82
N ILE A 111 -17.89 -9.46 12.44
CA ILE A 111 -18.83 -8.39 12.78
C ILE A 111 -19.25 -8.57 14.26
N PRO A 112 -19.15 -7.51 15.10
CA PRO A 112 -19.57 -7.59 16.50
C PRO A 112 -21.09 -7.50 16.61
N TRP A 113 -21.81 -8.58 16.28
CA TRP A 113 -23.27 -8.60 16.14
C TRP A 113 -24.06 -8.06 17.34
N ALA A 114 -23.53 -8.22 18.56
CA ALA A 114 -24.20 -7.79 19.77
C ALA A 114 -24.02 -6.28 20.09
N SER A 115 -23.02 -5.62 19.49
CA SER A 115 -22.61 -4.26 19.85
C SER A 115 -22.37 -3.35 18.65
N ILE A 116 -22.65 -3.82 17.43
CA ILE A 116 -22.50 -3.01 16.21
C ILE A 116 -23.50 -1.86 16.23
N ASP A 117 -22.99 -0.65 16.02
CA ASP A 117 -23.76 0.59 15.93
C ASP A 117 -23.26 1.47 14.77
N MET A 118 -23.79 2.69 14.68
CA MET A 118 -23.44 3.62 13.62
C MET A 118 -22.01 4.16 13.74
N ASP A 119 -21.44 4.24 14.93
CA ASP A 119 -20.06 4.69 15.13
C ASP A 119 -19.10 3.63 14.59
N PHE A 120 -19.36 2.35 14.91
CA PHE A 120 -18.63 1.24 14.32
C PHE A 120 -18.72 1.22 12.79
N MET A 121 -19.92 1.44 12.24
CA MET A 121 -20.15 1.45 10.78
C MET A 121 -19.48 2.62 10.07
N ASN A 122 -19.45 3.81 10.69
CA ASN A 122 -18.76 4.98 10.14
C ASN A 122 -17.24 4.78 10.11
N LEU A 123 -16.69 4.04 11.07
CA LEU A 123 -15.26 3.77 11.17
C LEU A 123 -14.81 2.60 10.26
N ASN A 124 -15.55 1.48 10.27
CA ASN A 124 -15.13 0.21 9.68
C ASN A 124 -15.78 -0.06 8.33
N GLN A 125 -15.55 0.85 7.38
CA GLN A 125 -16.30 0.88 6.12
C GLN A 125 -15.44 0.67 4.87
N ALA A 126 -14.32 -0.04 5.03
CA ALA A 126 -13.45 -0.45 3.93
C ALA A 126 -14.21 -1.23 2.84
N ALA A 127 -15.28 -1.95 3.22
CA ALA A 127 -16.17 -2.66 2.28
C ALA A 127 -16.61 -1.81 1.08
N HIS A 128 -16.93 -0.53 1.26
CA HIS A 128 -17.27 0.37 0.14
C HIS A 128 -16.19 1.41 -0.15
N GLY A 129 -15.41 1.85 0.84
CA GLY A 129 -14.28 2.75 0.62
C GLY A 129 -13.27 2.18 -0.39
N ASP A 130 -12.88 0.92 -0.22
CA ASP A 130 -11.95 0.26 -1.13
C ASP A 130 -12.57 0.00 -2.51
N ARG A 131 -13.90 -0.12 -2.63
CA ARG A 131 -14.58 -0.27 -3.93
C ARG A 131 -14.55 1.02 -4.74
N GLU A 132 -14.75 2.18 -4.09
CA GLU A 132 -14.63 3.48 -4.76
C GLU A 132 -13.18 3.76 -5.18
N TYR A 133 -12.21 3.46 -4.32
CA TYR A 133 -10.78 3.50 -4.68
C TYR A 133 -10.42 2.49 -5.77
N GLY A 134 -11.09 1.34 -5.75
CA GLY A 134 -11.16 0.37 -6.84
C GLY A 134 -11.55 1.04 -8.17
N PHE A 135 -12.66 1.76 -8.20
CA PHE A 135 -13.11 2.44 -9.42
C PHE A 135 -12.06 3.41 -9.97
N ILE A 136 -11.47 4.30 -9.16
CA ILE A 136 -10.55 5.31 -9.70
C ILE A 136 -9.26 4.70 -10.27
N GLY A 137 -8.73 3.67 -9.61
CA GLY A 137 -7.54 2.98 -10.12
C GLY A 137 -7.77 2.36 -11.50
N THR A 138 -8.93 1.74 -11.71
CA THR A 138 -9.29 1.20 -13.04
C THR A 138 -9.59 2.32 -14.04
N ARG A 139 -10.31 3.36 -13.63
CA ARG A 139 -10.67 4.49 -14.50
C ARG A 139 -9.44 5.24 -15.03
N MET A 140 -8.36 5.28 -14.26
CA MET A 140 -7.10 5.94 -14.59
C MET A 140 -6.06 5.00 -15.23
N ASP A 141 -6.39 3.72 -15.41
CA ASP A 141 -5.45 2.68 -15.88
C ASP A 141 -4.18 2.58 -15.02
N VAL A 142 -4.35 2.68 -13.69
CA VAL A 142 -3.23 2.55 -12.73
C VAL A 142 -2.88 1.07 -12.57
N SER A 143 -1.65 0.72 -12.94
CA SER A 143 -1.09 -0.60 -12.66
C SER A 143 -0.99 -0.84 -11.15
N ARG A 144 -1.74 -1.82 -10.65
CA ARG A 144 -1.76 -2.16 -9.22
C ARG A 144 -2.01 -3.63 -8.96
N LYS A 145 -1.49 -4.14 -7.85
CA LYS A 145 -1.89 -5.42 -7.28
C LYS A 145 -3.09 -5.20 -6.36
N VAL A 146 -4.12 -6.03 -6.44
CA VAL A 146 -5.20 -6.07 -5.46
C VAL A 146 -5.08 -7.35 -4.64
N VAL A 147 -5.11 -7.23 -3.31
CA VAL A 147 -5.18 -8.36 -2.38
C VAL A 147 -6.38 -8.15 -1.47
N VAL A 148 -7.25 -9.16 -1.38
CA VAL A 148 -8.48 -9.11 -0.60
C VAL A 148 -8.41 -10.13 0.54
N GLY A 149 -8.80 -9.70 1.73
CA GLY A 149 -8.95 -10.56 2.91
C GLY A 149 -8.43 -9.89 4.18
N HIS A 150 -8.73 -10.51 5.32
CA HIS A 150 -8.28 -10.01 6.63
C HIS A 150 -6.76 -10.02 6.74
N TRP A 151 -6.18 -8.97 7.31
CA TRP A 151 -4.73 -8.73 7.36
C TRP A 151 -3.94 -9.78 8.16
N GLN A 152 -4.58 -10.52 9.07
CA GLN A 152 -3.95 -11.65 9.79
C GLN A 152 -4.04 -12.98 9.04
N ASN A 153 -4.74 -13.03 7.90
CA ASN A 153 -4.86 -14.26 7.13
C ASN A 153 -3.54 -14.58 6.41
N ARG A 154 -2.98 -15.76 6.66
CA ARG A 154 -1.71 -16.21 6.05
C ARG A 154 -1.71 -16.19 4.52
N ASN A 155 -2.85 -16.44 3.88
CA ASN A 155 -2.96 -16.37 2.42
C ASN A 155 -2.89 -14.91 1.91
N VAL A 156 -3.33 -13.94 2.71
CA VAL A 156 -3.22 -12.51 2.41
C VAL A 156 -1.77 -12.08 2.56
N THR A 157 -1.13 -12.39 3.70
CA THR A 157 0.27 -12.02 3.96
C THR A 157 1.23 -12.67 2.96
N ALA A 158 1.00 -13.92 2.56
CA ALA A 158 1.78 -14.57 1.50
C ALA A 158 1.70 -13.81 0.16
N LYS A 159 0.49 -13.41 -0.27
CA LYS A 159 0.29 -12.62 -1.50
C LYS A 159 0.95 -11.25 -1.44
N VAL A 160 0.93 -10.60 -0.27
CA VAL A 160 1.64 -9.33 -0.03
C VAL A 160 3.16 -9.56 -0.12
N SER A 161 3.68 -10.59 0.54
CA SER A 161 5.10 -10.97 0.49
C SER A 161 5.59 -11.21 -0.95
N ASP A 162 4.82 -11.95 -1.76
CA ASP A 162 5.22 -12.24 -3.15
C ASP A 162 5.17 -11.00 -4.04
N TRP A 163 4.19 -10.11 -3.80
CA TRP A 163 4.18 -8.81 -4.45
C TRP A 163 5.39 -7.96 -4.06
N MET A 164 5.80 -7.94 -2.79
CA MET A 164 6.97 -7.17 -2.35
C MET A 164 8.26 -7.59 -3.06
N LYS A 165 8.49 -8.91 -3.22
CA LYS A 165 9.64 -9.43 -3.98
C LYS A 165 9.62 -8.93 -5.43
N THR A 166 8.44 -8.92 -6.04
CA THR A 166 8.22 -8.44 -7.42
C THR A 166 8.45 -6.94 -7.52
N ALA A 167 7.93 -6.14 -6.59
CA ALA A 167 8.11 -4.69 -6.54
C ALA A 167 9.59 -4.29 -6.40
N VAL A 168 10.35 -5.01 -5.55
CA VAL A 168 11.81 -4.81 -5.43
C VAL A 168 12.54 -5.17 -6.73
N ALA A 169 12.14 -6.23 -7.43
CA ALA A 169 12.74 -6.59 -8.72
C ALA A 169 12.49 -5.50 -9.79
N VAL A 170 11.29 -4.91 -9.81
CA VAL A 170 10.94 -3.76 -10.67
C VAL A 170 11.81 -2.55 -10.32
N GLN A 171 11.96 -2.21 -9.04
CA GLN A 171 12.75 -1.06 -8.59
C GLN A 171 14.25 -1.19 -8.91
N LYS A 172 14.80 -2.41 -8.83
CA LYS A 172 16.19 -2.67 -9.23
C LYS A 172 16.41 -2.58 -10.74
N GLY A 173 15.35 -2.41 -11.54
CA GLY A 173 15.45 -2.48 -12.99
C GLY A 173 15.87 -3.86 -13.50
N ILE A 174 15.67 -4.94 -12.72
CA ILE A 174 16.00 -6.30 -13.20
C ILE A 174 15.21 -6.65 -14.47
N ILE A 175 14.07 -6.00 -14.67
CA ILE A 175 13.18 -6.19 -15.82
C ILE A 175 13.47 -5.16 -16.95
N SER A 176 14.23 -4.09 -16.71
CA SER A 176 14.42 -2.98 -17.66
C SER A 176 15.87 -2.54 -17.92
N ALA A 177 16.84 -2.92 -17.08
CA ALA A 177 18.19 -2.35 -17.11
C ALA A 177 19.24 -3.20 -16.35
N LEU A 178 19.25 -4.53 -16.51
CA LEU A 178 20.47 -5.27 -16.18
C LEU A 178 21.55 -4.85 -17.19
N PRO A 179 22.68 -4.26 -16.77
CA PRO A 179 23.81 -4.06 -17.67
C PRO A 179 24.32 -5.45 -18.06
N VAL A 180 23.94 -5.92 -19.23
CA VAL A 180 24.51 -7.13 -19.84
C VAL A 180 25.86 -6.73 -20.40
N LEU A 181 26.93 -7.03 -19.65
CA LEU A 181 28.29 -6.91 -20.18
C LEU A 181 28.52 -8.06 -21.18
N VAL A 182 28.37 -7.77 -22.48
CA VAL A 182 28.77 -8.70 -23.54
C VAL A 182 30.28 -8.57 -23.74
N ILE A 183 31.05 -9.52 -23.22
CA ILE A 183 32.48 -9.62 -23.53
C ILE A 183 32.61 -10.23 -24.93
N ILE A 184 32.78 -9.40 -25.95
CA ILE A 184 33.14 -9.86 -27.30
C ILE A 184 34.64 -10.17 -27.29
N CYS A 185 34.98 -11.44 -27.15
CA CYS A 185 36.36 -11.91 -27.34
C CYS A 185 36.62 -11.94 -28.85
N VAL A 186 37.22 -10.88 -29.39
CA VAL A 186 37.72 -10.89 -30.77
C VAL A 186 38.99 -11.76 -30.79
N MET A 187 38.84 -13.03 -31.16
CA MET A 187 39.98 -13.86 -31.51
C MET A 187 40.52 -13.38 -32.85
N SER A 188 41.55 -12.55 -32.83
CA SER A 188 42.39 -12.28 -33.99
C SER A 188 43.12 -13.57 -34.37
N LEU A 189 42.88 -14.06 -35.58
CA LEU A 189 43.72 -15.04 -36.29
C LEU A 189 44.66 -14.28 -37.24
#